data_AF-A0A5E8CM47-F1
#
_entry.id   AF-A0A5E8CM47-F1
#
_cell.length_a   1.000
_cell.length_b   1.000
_cell.length_c   1.000
_cell.angle_alpha   90.00
_cell.angle_beta   90.00
_cell.angle_gamma   90.00
#
_symmetry.space_group_name_H-M   'P 1'
#
loop_
_entity.id
_entity.type
_entity.pdbx_description
1 polymer ?
#
loop_
_entity_poly.entity_id
_entity_poly.type
_entity_poly.pdbx_seq_one_letter_code
_entity_poly.pdbx_strand_id
1 'polypeptide(L)'
;MNNIKISIFESIYLIYMFLLFETTIDFNIFNSPKGYWLEHLTGNAKGKRICPFGKVIIFFFIGILLCRHFVKLPKYTMISSICIGFILSLMNMNALVYISPVLIYELYPIIIK
;
A
#
# COMPACT_ATOMS: atom_id res chain seq x y z
N MET A 1 -15.54 4.62 -1.22
CA MET A 1 -16.88 4.01 -1.16
C MET A 1 -17.28 3.78 0.31
N ASN A 2 -18.56 3.94 0.69
CA ASN A 2 -19.01 3.84 2.09
C ASN A 2 -19.48 2.42 2.46
N ASN A 3 -18.65 1.39 2.22
CA ASN A 3 -18.88 0.07 2.80
C ASN A 3 -17.73 -0.30 3.72
N ILE A 4 -17.97 -0.21 5.03
CA ILE A 4 -16.97 -0.50 6.05
C ILE A 4 -16.44 -1.94 5.96
N LYS A 5 -17.27 -2.91 5.56
CA LYS A 5 -16.83 -4.31 5.42
C LYS A 5 -15.72 -4.44 4.38
N ILE A 6 -15.84 -3.72 3.27
CA ILE A 6 -14.82 -3.75 2.21
C ILE A 6 -13.52 -3.13 2.73
N SER A 7 -13.60 -2.01 3.44
CA SER A 7 -12.41 -1.40 4.05
C SER A 7 -11.74 -2.26 5.11
N ILE A 8 -12.51 -3.06 5.84
CA ILE A 8 -11.94 -4.08 6.73
C ILE A 8 -11.19 -5.14 5.92
N PHE A 9 -11.77 -5.67 4.83
CA PHE A 9 -11.10 -6.62 3.96
C PHE A 9 -9.83 -6.05 3.32
N GLU A 10 -9.88 -4.82 2.81
CA GLU A 10 -8.71 -4.10 2.28
C GLU A 10 -7.63 -3.97 3.35
N SER A 11 -8.01 -3.60 4.58
CA SER A 11 -7.07 -3.45 5.69
C SER A 11 -6.39 -4.77 6.05
N ILE A 12 -7.16 -5.86 6.13
CA ILE A 12 -6.62 -7.22 6.39
C ILE A 12 -5.68 -7.64 5.26
N TYR A 13 -6.07 -7.41 4.01
CA TYR A 13 -5.25 -7.70 2.84
C TYR A 13 -3.92 -6.93 2.89
N LEU A 14 -3.96 -5.63 3.15
CA LEU A 14 -2.76 -4.80 3.23
C LEU A 14 -1.86 -5.22 4.39
N ILE A 15 -2.42 -5.54 5.56
CA ILE A 15 -1.67 -6.08 6.71
C ILE A 15 -0.94 -7.36 6.31
N TYR A 16 -1.66 -8.30 5.70
CA TYR A 16 -1.06 -9.55 5.26
C TYR A 16 0.07 -9.32 4.26
N MET A 17 -0.18 -8.54 3.20
CA MET A 17 0.79 -8.30 2.14
C MET A 17 2.03 -7.51 2.61
N PHE A 18 1.86 -6.54 3.51
CA PHE A 18 2.97 -5.68 3.93
C PHE A 18 3.77 -6.25 5.10
N LEU A 19 3.14 -6.99 6.02
CA LEU A 19 3.79 -7.46 7.24
C LEU A 19 4.15 -8.94 7.24
N LEU A 20 3.34 -9.79 6.59
CA LEU A 20 3.42 -11.24 6.74
C LEU A 20 3.86 -11.94 5.46
N PHE A 21 3.49 -11.42 4.30
CA PHE A 21 3.73 -12.07 3.02
C PHE A 21 5.23 -12.19 2.69
N GLU A 22 5.62 -13.39 2.27
CA GLU A 22 6.97 -13.72 1.85
C GLU A 22 6.92 -14.37 0.46
N THR A 23 7.86 -13.98 -0.40
CA THR A 23 7.91 -14.50 -1.77
C THR A 23 9.35 -14.55 -2.30
N THR A 24 9.58 -15.45 -3.25
CA THR A 24 10.81 -15.50 -4.07
C THR A 24 10.74 -14.57 -5.27
N ILE A 25 9.56 -14.06 -5.61
CA ILE A 25 9.36 -13.14 -6.74
C ILE A 25 9.80 -11.74 -6.33
N ASP A 26 10.65 -11.12 -7.14
CA ASP A 26 11.07 -9.74 -6.99
C ASP A 26 10.62 -8.94 -8.22
N PHE A 27 9.74 -7.95 -8.00
CA PHE A 27 9.30 -7.04 -9.04
C PHE A 27 10.20 -5.80 -9.18
N ASN A 28 11.23 -5.64 -8.34
CA ASN A 28 12.12 -4.49 -8.42
C ASN A 28 12.96 -4.52 -9.70
N ILE A 29 12.89 -3.42 -10.44
CA ILE A 29 13.70 -3.16 -11.64
C ILE A 29 14.95 -2.34 -11.27
N PHE A 30 14.85 -1.54 -10.21
CA PHE A 30 15.92 -0.68 -9.73
C PHE A 30 16.56 -1.26 -8.46
N ASN A 31 17.80 -0.84 -8.20
CA ASN A 31 18.48 -1.17 -6.95
C ASN A 31 17.71 -0.63 -5.75
N SER A 32 17.66 -1.42 -4.67
CA SER A 32 17.09 -0.95 -3.41
C SER A 32 17.82 0.31 -2.95
N PRO A 33 17.11 1.36 -2.53
CA PRO A 33 17.72 2.51 -1.89
C PRO A 33 18.56 2.07 -0.68
N LYS A 34 19.67 2.77 -0.44
CA LYS A 34 20.51 2.53 0.74
C LYS A 34 19.87 3.16 1.98
N GLY A 35 19.90 2.44 3.09
CA GLY A 35 19.46 2.92 4.40
C GLY A 35 18.48 1.95 5.06
N TYR A 36 18.68 1.70 6.36
CA TYR A 36 17.95 0.67 7.12
C TYR A 36 16.43 0.70 6.92
N TRP A 37 15.84 1.90 6.84
CA TRP A 37 14.39 2.08 6.70
C TRP A 37 13.85 1.75 5.30
N LEU A 38 14.67 1.89 4.26
CA LEU A 38 14.29 1.75 2.85
C LEU A 38 14.84 0.46 2.22
N GLU A 39 15.83 -0.14 2.85
CA GLU A 39 16.43 -1.39 2.44
C GLU A 39 15.42 -2.54 2.49
N HIS A 40 15.44 -3.36 1.46
CA HIS A 40 14.58 -4.51 1.33
C HIS A 40 15.23 -5.61 0.49
N LEU A 41 14.73 -6.83 0.66
CA LEU A 41 15.27 -8.02 -0.02
C LEU A 41 15.04 -7.94 -1.53
N THR A 42 16.11 -7.98 -2.31
CA THR A 42 16.09 -8.07 -3.77
C THR A 42 16.64 -9.41 -4.27
N GLY A 43 16.34 -9.77 -5.52
CA GLY A 43 16.78 -11.02 -6.16
C GLY A 43 15.93 -12.23 -5.78
N ASN A 44 16.46 -13.45 -5.92
CA ASN A 44 15.67 -14.69 -5.87
C ASN A 44 15.51 -15.31 -4.47
N ALA A 45 16.00 -14.66 -3.42
CA ALA A 45 15.87 -15.18 -2.06
C ALA A 45 14.41 -15.14 -1.59
N LYS A 46 13.95 -16.18 -0.88
CA LYS A 46 12.62 -16.14 -0.26
C LYS A 46 12.66 -15.22 0.96
N GLY A 47 11.73 -14.27 1.03
CA GLY A 47 11.55 -13.47 2.24
C GLY A 47 10.60 -12.30 2.05
N LYS A 48 10.55 -11.43 3.05
CA LYS A 48 9.72 -10.22 3.04
C LYS A 48 10.32 -9.19 2.11
N ARG A 49 9.55 -8.79 1.09
CA ARG A 49 9.98 -7.82 0.07
C ARG A 49 9.75 -6.37 0.46
N ILE A 50 8.98 -6.12 1.51
CA ILE A 50 8.62 -4.76 1.94
C ILE A 50 9.64 -4.24 2.95
N CYS A 51 10.11 -3.00 2.71
CA CYS A 51 11.04 -2.30 3.60
C CYS A 51 10.40 -1.93 4.95
N PRO A 52 11.19 -1.69 6.01
CA PRO A 52 10.66 -1.28 7.31
C PRO A 52 9.77 -0.04 7.25
N PHE A 53 10.10 0.95 6.41
CA PHE A 53 9.27 2.13 6.20
C PHE A 53 7.88 1.76 5.64
N GLY A 54 7.83 0.89 4.63
CA GLY A 54 6.59 0.39 4.05
C GLY A 54 5.68 -0.28 5.08
N LYS A 55 6.25 -1.06 6.00
CA LYS A 55 5.52 -1.74 7.08
C LYS A 55 4.89 -0.77 8.08
N VAL A 56 5.45 0.41 8.25
CA VAL A 56 4.91 1.44 9.16
C VAL A 56 3.90 2.31 8.44
N ILE A 57 4.23 2.81 7.24
CA ILE A 57 3.38 3.75 6.51
C ILE A 57 2.04 3.14 6.11
N ILE A 58 1.98 1.81 5.93
CA ILE A 58 0.73 1.12 5.57
C ILE A 58 -0.36 1.28 6.64
N PHE A 59 0.00 1.39 7.92
CA PHE A 59 -0.97 1.63 8.99
C PHE A 59 -1.61 3.02 8.90
N PHE A 60 -0.87 4.04 8.44
CA PHE A 60 -1.45 5.36 8.18
C PHE A 60 -2.48 5.28 7.05
N PHE A 61 -2.15 4.57 5.97
CA PHE A 61 -3.08 4.40 4.84
C PHE A 61 -4.34 3.62 5.28
N ILE A 62 -4.18 2.52 6.02
CA ILE A 62 -5.28 1.76 6.61
C ILE A 62 -6.14 2.64 7.53
N GLY A 63 -5.50 3.46 8.37
CA GLY A 63 -6.20 4.42 9.23
C GLY A 63 -7.10 5.36 8.43
N ILE A 64 -6.63 5.85 7.28
CA ILE A 64 -7.43 6.71 6.38
C ILE A 64 -8.61 5.93 5.77
N LEU A 65 -8.37 4.69 5.30
CA LEU A 65 -9.43 3.82 4.74
C LEU A 65 -10.55 3.54 5.74
N LEU A 66 -10.22 3.39 7.03
CA LEU A 66 -11.20 3.12 8.09
C LEU A 66 -11.84 4.42 8.62
N CYS A 67 -11.06 5.46 8.91
CA CYS A 67 -11.55 6.71 9.48
C CYS A 67 -12.59 7.41 8.60
N ARG A 68 -12.52 7.25 7.27
CA ARG A 68 -13.50 7.84 6.34
C ARG A 68 -14.94 7.41 6.56
N HIS A 69 -15.16 6.27 7.25
CA HIS A 69 -16.50 5.77 7.58
C HIS A 69 -17.07 6.44 8.84
N PHE A 70 -16.21 7.04 9.67
CA PHE A 70 -16.60 7.68 10.92
C PHE A 70 -16.57 9.21 10.83
N VAL A 71 -15.76 9.78 9.92
CA VAL A 71 -15.60 11.21 9.72
C VAL A 71 -15.73 11.56 8.25
N LYS A 72 -16.40 12.67 7.94
CA LYS A 72 -16.47 13.20 6.56
C LYS A 72 -15.10 13.68 6.11
N LEU A 73 -14.37 12.84 5.38
CA LEU A 73 -13.11 13.23 4.76
C LEU A 73 -13.34 14.02 3.46
N PRO A 74 -12.62 15.12 3.22
CA PRO A 74 -12.65 15.83 1.94
C PRO A 74 -12.22 14.92 0.77
N LYS A 75 -12.83 15.10 -0.41
CA LYS A 75 -12.47 14.33 -1.63
C LYS A 75 -10.98 14.41 -1.93
N TYR A 76 -10.39 15.60 -1.79
CA TYR A 76 -8.96 15.83 -2.03
C TYR A 76 -8.05 15.08 -1.05
N THR A 77 -8.49 14.83 0.18
CA THR A 77 -7.71 14.06 1.16
C THR A 77 -7.60 12.60 0.75
N MET A 78 -8.67 12.01 0.23
CA MET A 78 -8.63 10.64 -0.27
C MET A 78 -7.74 10.53 -1.51
N ILE A 79 -7.91 11.47 -2.46
CA ILE A 79 -7.10 11.52 -3.69
C ILE A 79 -5.62 11.70 -3.35
N SER A 80 -5.28 12.65 -2.47
CA SER A 80 -3.89 12.88 -2.08
C SER A 80 -3.29 11.66 -1.39
N SER A 81 -4.05 10.97 -0.54
CA SER A 81 -3.60 9.74 0.12
C SER A 81 -3.29 8.63 -0.87
N ILE A 82 -4.13 8.45 -1.90
CA ILE A 82 -3.90 7.50 -3.00
C ILE A 82 -2.66 7.89 -3.79
N CYS A 83 -2.52 9.15 -4.19
CA CYS A 83 -1.36 9.65 -4.94
C CYS A 83 -0.06 9.49 -4.17
N ILE A 84 -0.05 9.85 -2.88
CA ILE A 84 1.10 9.69 -2.00
C ILE A 84 1.44 8.21 -1.85
N GLY A 85 0.45 7.35 -1.61
CA GLY A 85 0.64 5.90 -1.52
C GLY A 85 1.25 5.32 -2.79
N PHE A 86 0.77 5.74 -3.96
CA PHE A 86 1.33 5.35 -5.25
C PHE A 86 2.79 5.80 -5.39
N ILE A 87 3.10 7.08 -5.16
CA ILE A 87 4.46 7.62 -5.28
C ILE A 87 5.43 6.91 -4.33
N LEU A 88 5.04 6.73 -3.06
CA LEU A 88 5.87 6.03 -2.08
C LEU A 88 6.09 4.57 -2.45
N SER A 89 5.09 3.91 -3.05
CA SER A 89 5.22 2.53 -3.50
C SER A 89 6.19 2.37 -4.67
N LEU A 90 6.48 3.41 -5.46
CA LEU A 90 7.49 3.33 -6.53
C LEU A 90 8.91 3.09 -6.01
N MET A 91 9.17 3.37 -4.73
CA MET A 91 10.46 3.06 -4.09
C MET A 91 10.67 1.55 -3.91
N ASN A 92 9.61 0.75 -4.03
CA ASN A 92 9.62 -0.70 -3.90
C ASN A 92 8.53 -1.29 -4.79
N MET A 93 8.89 -1.81 -5.96
CA MET A 93 7.91 -2.26 -6.95
C MET A 93 7.05 -3.42 -6.44
N ASN A 94 7.53 -4.22 -5.48
CA ASN A 94 6.69 -5.20 -4.82
C ASN A 94 5.57 -4.52 -4.01
N ALA A 95 5.88 -3.43 -3.30
CA ALA A 95 4.89 -2.62 -2.58
C ALA A 95 3.83 -2.04 -3.55
N LEU A 96 4.24 -1.57 -4.73
CA LEU A 96 3.31 -1.09 -5.76
C LEU A 96 2.34 -2.20 -6.20
N VAL A 97 2.87 -3.38 -6.52
CA VAL A 97 2.04 -4.53 -6.90
C VAL A 97 1.07 -4.89 -5.77
N TYR A 98 1.54 -4.90 -4.53
CA TYR A 98 0.73 -5.32 -3.38
C TYR A 98 -0.35 -4.30 -3.01
N ILE A 99 -0.11 -3.00 -3.16
CA ILE A 99 -1.12 -1.97 -2.88
C ILE A 99 -2.08 -1.77 -4.06
N SER A 100 -1.69 -2.18 -5.27
CA SER A 100 -2.45 -1.90 -6.50
C SER A 100 -3.91 -2.32 -6.48
N PRO A 101 -4.33 -3.48 -5.91
CA PRO A 101 -5.76 -3.85 -5.91
C PRO A 101 -6.60 -2.86 -5.11
N VAL A 102 -6.06 -2.34 -4.00
CA VAL A 102 -6.72 -1.33 -3.17
C VAL A 102 -6.74 0.02 -3.89
N LEU A 103 -5.63 0.45 -4.50
CA LEU A 103 -5.60 1.72 -5.25
C LEU A 103 -6.57 1.70 -6.43
N ILE A 104 -6.63 0.61 -7.19
CA ILE A 104 -7.55 0.45 -8.33
C ILE A 104 -8.99 0.53 -7.86
N TYR A 105 -9.33 -0.18 -6.78
CA TYR A 105 -10.67 -0.16 -6.21
C TYR A 105 -11.08 1.24 -5.77
N GLU A 106 -10.19 1.99 -5.14
CA GLU A 106 -10.46 3.36 -4.69
C GLU A 106 -10.51 4.39 -5.82
N LEU A 107 -9.71 4.20 -6.88
CA LEU A 107 -9.68 5.10 -8.04
C LEU A 107 -10.87 4.90 -8.98
N TYR A 108 -11.35 3.66 -9.12
CA TYR A 108 -12.47 3.32 -10.01
C TYR A 108 -13.70 4.26 -9.87
N PRO A 109 -14.26 4.51 -8.66
CA PRO A 109 -15.39 5.42 -8.49
C PRO A 109 -15.04 6.90 -8.66
N ILE A 110 -13.76 7.28 -8.69
CA ILE A 110 -13.32 8.68 -8.90
C ILE A 110 -13.22 8.99 -10.39
N ILE A 111 -12.87 7.99 -11.22
CA ILE A 111 -12.67 8.15 -12.67
C ILE A 111 -14.01 8.02 -13.42
N ILE A 112 -14.89 7.11 -12.98
CA ILE A 112 -16.13 6.77 -13.71
C ILE A 112 -17.34 7.61 -13.26
N LYS A 113 -17.21 8.36 -12.16
CA LYS A 113 -18.18 9.39 -11.74
C LYS A 113 -17.74 10.77 -12.19
#